data_AF-A0A6G8G0D0-F1
#
_entry.id   AF-A0A6G8G0D0-F1
#
_cell.length_a   1.000
_cell.length_b   1.000
_cell.length_c   1.000
_cell.angle_alpha   90.00
_cell.angle_beta   90.00
_cell.angle_gamma   90.00
#
_symmetry.space_group_name_H-M   'P 1'
#
loop_
_entity.id
_entity.type
_entity.pdbx_description
1 polymer ?
#
loop_
_entity_poly.entity_id
_entity_poly.type
_entity_poly.pdbx_seq_one_letter_code
_entity_poly.pdbx_strand_id
1 'polypeptide(L)'
;MGYRVTLHQTAPRTERPVRTASTSRTTGLAAGATTFYGGYRTADEYVQHLSDVATAHPDLAVTQDVGDSWRKTQGLSTGNDLVAICLTKQQPGDCQLSPTSTKPRFLLIGAVHARELSASELSSRFVDLLADGYGTDAEVTSLLDSTEVWVIPVGNPDGREIVEQGTTSPYLQRKNANNSLGACAVPPTSSNQHGVDLNRNFTWKWGGTGTSTNPCDQTFRGSAAGSEPETVALSQLMTTLYPDQRGPLLTDAAPLTTPGYMLTLHSYANMHVIPWGDTTTKAPNDAGMRSAAFRASYYNGYQTGQPGEILYTVTGSTDDYLYGERGVAASTMEVGPSSGTCSGFTPAYSCQTTFWTANKPAIMYLAKAARAPYQLSLGPTTSSVTAPTTTVTAGATFSLTATGNDNAYGTSGVGKPAAQTVNAGRYFVDTAPWAGGTAVAMTANDGSWNSTSEVAKATVPTTGLAAGRHQLWVQTRDSAGNWGPATSVFVTVG
;
A
#
# COMPACT_ATOMS: atom_id res chain seq x y z
N MET A 1 49.14 25.85 27.96
CA MET A 1 48.09 26.68 27.33
C MET A 1 46.75 26.08 27.74
N GLY A 2 46.06 26.73 28.67
CA GLY A 2 44.84 26.22 29.28
C GLY A 2 43.60 26.59 28.48
N TYR A 3 42.64 25.67 28.41
CA TYR A 3 41.29 25.97 27.96
C TYR A 3 40.35 26.03 29.16
N ARG A 4 39.62 27.13 29.21
CA ARG A 4 38.70 27.57 30.27
C ARG A 4 37.42 26.75 30.20
N VAL A 5 37.05 26.11 31.30
CA VAL A 5 35.67 25.65 31.56
C VAL A 5 34.94 26.81 32.23
N THR A 6 33.74 27.14 31.76
CA THR A 6 32.84 28.08 32.45
C THR A 6 31.57 27.32 32.80
N LEU A 7 31.44 26.97 34.08
CA LEU A 7 30.19 26.57 34.72
C LEU A 7 29.49 27.85 35.20
N HIS A 8 28.23 28.07 34.82
CA HIS A 8 27.35 28.99 35.54
C HIS A 8 26.16 28.22 36.11
N GLN A 9 26.00 28.42 37.42
CA GLN A 9 25.02 27.81 38.31
C GLN A 9 23.57 28.09 37.91
N THR A 10 22.75 27.07 38.09
CA THR A 10 21.28 27.06 38.08
C THR A 10 20.68 27.66 39.36
N ALA A 11 19.54 28.35 39.23
CA ALA A 11 18.54 28.50 40.28
C ALA A 11 17.12 28.35 39.67
N PRO A 12 16.12 27.87 40.44
CA PRO A 12 15.01 27.09 39.92
C PRO A 12 13.79 27.94 39.55
N ARG A 13 13.06 27.54 38.50
CA ARG A 13 11.67 27.94 38.29
C ARG A 13 10.78 26.71 38.33
N THR A 14 9.88 26.71 39.30
CA THR A 14 8.72 25.83 39.41
C THR A 14 7.68 26.22 38.37
N GLU A 15 7.36 25.33 37.44
CA GLU A 15 6.09 25.37 36.69
C GLU A 15 5.48 23.96 36.60
N ARG A 16 4.18 23.90 36.88
CA ARG A 16 3.30 22.73 36.81
C ARG A 16 3.00 22.36 35.34
N PRO A 17 2.59 21.11 35.06
CA PRO A 17 2.64 20.56 33.71
C PRO A 17 1.51 21.07 32.82
N VAL A 18 1.88 21.58 31.65
CA VAL A 18 0.99 21.66 30.49
C VAL A 18 1.03 20.29 29.80
N ARG A 19 -0.12 19.61 29.74
CA ARG A 19 -0.30 18.42 28.89
C ARG A 19 -0.12 18.85 27.44
N THR A 20 0.97 18.44 26.80
CA THR A 20 1.14 18.56 25.35
C THR A 20 0.73 17.27 24.66
N ALA A 21 -0.01 17.47 23.58
CA ALA A 21 -0.54 16.49 22.67
C ALA A 21 0.55 15.71 21.92
N SER A 22 0.12 14.54 21.43
CA SER A 22 0.75 13.63 20.47
C SER A 22 1.92 14.21 19.67
N THR A 23 3.10 13.61 19.85
CA THR A 23 4.23 13.75 18.93
C THR A 23 3.93 13.00 17.64
N SER A 24 3.82 13.74 16.53
CA SER A 24 3.80 13.24 15.14
C SER A 24 4.88 12.16 14.94
N ARG A 25 4.49 10.92 14.57
CA ARG A 25 5.42 9.80 14.32
C ARG A 25 6.03 9.85 12.90
N THR A 26 5.68 10.86 12.12
CA THR A 26 5.98 11.02 10.69
C THR A 26 7.46 10.95 10.28
N THR A 27 8.43 10.91 11.20
CA THR A 27 9.87 10.77 10.86
C THR A 27 10.72 9.96 11.85
N GLY A 28 10.13 9.33 12.88
CA GLY A 28 10.92 8.71 13.94
C GLY A 28 10.27 7.47 14.54
N LEU A 29 11.06 6.41 14.70
CA LEU A 29 10.74 5.27 15.55
C LEU A 29 10.37 5.74 16.96
N ALA A 30 9.47 5.03 17.63
CA ALA A 30 9.18 5.28 19.03
C ALA A 30 10.49 5.23 19.86
N ALA A 31 10.60 6.08 20.88
CA ALA A 31 11.77 6.09 21.74
C ALA A 31 11.91 4.71 22.43
N GLY A 32 13.01 4.00 22.15
CA GLY A 32 13.25 2.65 22.67
C GLY A 32 12.91 1.50 21.71
N ALA A 33 12.47 1.78 20.47
CA ALA A 33 12.21 0.76 19.45
C ALA A 33 13.43 -0.14 19.21
N THR A 34 13.19 -1.45 19.15
CA THR A 34 14.25 -2.41 18.85
C THR A 34 14.55 -2.41 17.36
N THR A 35 15.80 -2.08 17.00
CA THR A 35 16.23 -1.99 15.61
C THR A 35 17.49 -2.78 15.32
N PHE A 36 17.68 -3.10 14.06
CA PHE A 36 18.90 -3.67 13.51
C PHE A 36 19.33 -2.93 12.23
N TYR A 37 20.55 -3.21 11.76
CA TYR A 37 21.08 -2.74 10.48
C TYR A 37 20.82 -1.24 10.17
N GLY A 38 21.18 -0.38 11.13
CA GLY A 38 21.13 1.08 10.96
C GLY A 38 19.74 1.72 11.11
N GLY A 39 18.73 0.97 11.54
CA GLY A 39 17.42 1.52 11.93
C GLY A 39 16.19 0.75 11.46
N TYR A 40 16.36 -0.40 10.79
CA TYR A 40 15.22 -1.25 10.47
C TYR A 40 14.63 -1.85 11.74
N ARG A 41 13.30 -1.84 11.87
CA ARG A 41 12.59 -2.55 12.94
C ARG A 41 12.86 -4.05 12.85
N THR A 42 12.98 -4.71 14.00
CA THR A 42 12.97 -6.17 14.09
C THR A 42 11.57 -6.73 13.79
N ALA A 43 11.44 -8.04 13.56
CA ALA A 43 10.15 -8.71 13.41
C ALA A 43 9.19 -8.38 14.58
N ASP A 44 9.69 -8.53 15.81
CA ASP A 44 8.96 -8.18 17.04
C ASP A 44 8.53 -6.71 17.07
N GLU A 45 9.42 -5.80 16.69
CA GLU A 45 9.15 -4.36 16.72
C GLU A 45 8.07 -3.96 15.70
N TYR A 46 7.91 -4.69 14.58
CA TYR A 46 6.77 -4.46 13.70
C TYR A 46 5.44 -4.81 14.37
N VAL A 47 5.38 -5.95 15.08
CA VAL A 47 4.16 -6.34 15.81
C VAL A 47 3.85 -5.36 16.93
N GLN A 48 4.88 -4.95 17.68
CA GLN A 48 4.74 -3.93 18.72
C GLN A 48 4.27 -2.59 18.15
N HIS A 49 4.82 -2.17 17.01
CA HIS A 49 4.41 -0.94 16.31
C HIS A 49 2.93 -0.96 15.95
N LEU A 50 2.42 -2.09 15.41
CA LEU A 50 0.99 -2.21 15.10
C LEU A 50 0.12 -2.12 16.37
N SER A 51 0.53 -2.79 17.45
CA SER A 51 -0.15 -2.73 18.75
C SER A 51 -0.18 -1.31 19.32
N ASP A 52 0.93 -0.58 19.21
CA ASP A 52 1.03 0.81 19.67
C ASP A 52 0.12 1.73 18.88
N VAL A 53 0.02 1.54 17.56
CA VAL A 53 -0.89 2.31 16.70
C VAL A 53 -2.35 2.03 17.06
N ALA A 54 -2.73 0.76 17.22
CA ALA A 54 -4.09 0.39 17.63
C ALA A 54 -4.45 0.93 19.02
N THR A 55 -3.48 0.93 19.95
CA THR A 55 -3.66 1.49 21.30
C THR A 55 -3.81 3.02 21.27
N ALA A 56 -3.05 3.71 20.42
CA ALA A 56 -3.09 5.16 20.29
C ALA A 56 -4.32 5.66 19.53
N HIS A 57 -4.85 4.85 18.61
CA HIS A 57 -5.97 5.20 17.73
C HIS A 57 -7.07 4.12 17.75
N PRO A 58 -7.69 3.82 18.92
CA PRO A 58 -8.66 2.74 19.05
C PRO A 58 -9.96 2.98 18.27
N ASP A 59 -10.23 4.22 17.85
CA ASP A 59 -11.33 4.61 16.97
C ASP A 59 -11.04 4.38 15.48
N LEU A 60 -9.77 4.14 15.12
CA LEU A 60 -9.32 3.96 13.75
C LEU A 60 -8.70 2.60 13.46
N ALA A 61 -8.04 1.99 14.44
CA ALA A 61 -7.12 0.89 14.20
C ALA A 61 -7.41 -0.33 15.08
N VAL A 62 -7.40 -1.51 14.44
CA VAL A 62 -7.59 -2.81 15.09
C VAL A 62 -6.52 -3.78 14.59
N THR A 63 -5.81 -4.44 15.49
CA THR A 63 -4.91 -5.55 15.14
C THR A 63 -5.69 -6.86 15.04
N GLN A 64 -5.28 -7.71 14.11
CA GLN A 64 -5.83 -9.04 13.92
C GLN A 64 -4.66 -10.03 13.82
N ASP A 65 -4.69 -11.06 14.65
CA ASP A 65 -3.90 -12.26 14.40
C ASP A 65 -4.56 -13.01 13.23
N VAL A 66 -3.80 -13.20 12.16
CA VAL A 66 -4.26 -13.82 10.92
C VAL A 66 -3.68 -15.22 10.71
N GLY A 67 -2.88 -15.72 11.66
CA GLY A 67 -2.34 -17.07 11.66
C GLY A 67 -0.92 -17.16 12.22
N ASP A 68 -0.39 -18.36 12.26
CA ASP A 68 0.89 -18.67 12.89
C ASP A 68 2.02 -18.91 11.86
N SER A 69 3.25 -18.58 12.24
CA SER A 69 4.46 -18.92 11.49
C SER A 69 4.82 -20.40 11.60
N TRP A 70 5.69 -20.88 10.71
CA TRP A 70 6.14 -22.28 10.73
C TRP A 70 6.70 -22.69 12.09
N ARG A 71 7.66 -21.94 12.66
CA ARG A 71 8.26 -22.26 13.95
C ARG A 71 7.20 -22.33 15.06
N LYS A 72 6.20 -21.44 15.03
CA LYS A 72 5.11 -21.43 16.01
C LYS A 72 4.24 -22.67 15.89
N THR A 73 3.88 -23.08 14.66
CA THR A 73 3.13 -24.33 14.43
C THR A 73 3.91 -25.59 14.85
N GLN A 74 5.25 -25.52 14.90
CA GLN A 74 6.09 -26.59 15.42
C GLN A 74 6.27 -26.55 16.95
N GLY A 75 5.63 -25.61 17.65
CA GLY A 75 5.74 -25.45 19.10
C GLY A 75 7.10 -24.90 19.57
N LEU A 76 7.85 -24.24 18.68
CA LEU A 76 9.13 -23.63 19.03
C LEU A 76 8.90 -22.30 19.74
N SER A 77 9.75 -21.99 20.73
CA SER A 77 9.67 -20.73 21.49
C SER A 77 10.08 -19.48 20.69
N THR A 78 10.58 -19.66 19.48
CA THR A 78 11.00 -18.60 18.53
C THR A 78 10.06 -18.49 17.34
N GLY A 79 8.79 -18.87 17.54
CA GLY A 79 7.73 -18.73 16.55
C GLY A 79 6.93 -17.44 16.73
N ASN A 80 6.32 -16.99 15.64
CA ASN A 80 5.68 -15.69 15.53
C ASN A 80 4.22 -15.80 15.09
N ASP A 81 3.42 -14.85 15.54
CA ASP A 81 2.12 -14.53 14.96
C ASP A 81 2.30 -13.76 13.64
N LEU A 82 1.43 -14.02 12.67
CA LEU A 82 1.23 -13.15 11.52
C LEU A 82 0.14 -12.15 11.91
N VAL A 83 0.53 -10.89 12.06
CA VAL A 83 -0.36 -9.83 12.54
C VAL A 83 -0.65 -8.83 11.42
N ALA A 84 -1.93 -8.59 11.19
CA ALA A 84 -2.42 -7.50 10.36
C ALA A 84 -2.93 -6.34 11.23
N ILE A 85 -2.88 -5.12 10.71
CA ILE A 85 -3.64 -3.98 11.24
C ILE A 85 -4.69 -3.56 10.20
N CYS A 86 -5.91 -3.33 10.63
CA CYS A 86 -6.95 -2.68 9.83
C CYS A 86 -7.11 -1.24 10.32
N LEU A 87 -6.98 -0.27 9.41
CA LEU A 87 -7.20 1.16 9.66
C LEU A 87 -8.42 1.65 8.87
N THR A 88 -9.39 2.25 9.56
CA THR A 88 -10.59 2.89 9.00
C THR A 88 -11.31 3.69 10.08
N LYS A 89 -12.09 4.71 9.74
CA LYS A 89 -13.02 5.30 10.72
C LYS A 89 -14.07 4.28 11.09
N GLN A 90 -13.94 3.66 12.26
CA GLN A 90 -14.72 2.48 12.59
C GLN A 90 -16.22 2.76 12.65
N GLN A 91 -16.98 1.85 12.04
CA GLN A 91 -18.42 1.66 12.21
C GLN A 91 -18.66 0.19 12.61
N PRO A 92 -19.83 -0.14 13.21
CA PRO A 92 -20.16 -1.53 13.50
C PRO A 92 -20.06 -2.40 12.24
N GLY A 93 -19.25 -3.47 12.30
CA GLY A 93 -19.02 -4.37 11.16
C GLY A 93 -17.69 -4.13 10.43
N ASP A 94 -17.05 -2.98 10.60
CA ASP A 94 -15.75 -2.70 10.00
C ASP A 94 -14.63 -3.53 10.63
N CYS A 95 -13.55 -3.75 9.88
CA CYS A 95 -12.35 -4.48 10.32
C CYS A 95 -12.60 -5.92 10.81
N GLN A 96 -13.73 -6.50 10.43
CA GLN A 96 -14.05 -7.91 10.69
C GLN A 96 -13.52 -8.82 9.59
N LEU A 97 -13.04 -9.99 9.98
CA LEU A 97 -12.72 -11.08 9.06
C LEU A 97 -14.02 -11.70 8.51
N SER A 98 -14.57 -11.06 7.48
CA SER A 98 -15.82 -11.45 6.81
C SER A 98 -15.83 -10.96 5.38
N PRO A 99 -16.30 -11.72 4.37
CA PRO A 99 -16.26 -11.29 2.97
C PRO A 99 -17.28 -10.19 2.65
N THR A 100 -18.15 -9.83 3.61
CA THR A 100 -19.19 -8.83 3.43
C THR A 100 -18.89 -7.60 4.27
N SER A 101 -18.03 -6.70 3.77
CA SER A 101 -17.88 -5.35 4.32
C SER A 101 -18.63 -4.33 3.46
N THR A 102 -19.19 -3.30 4.10
CA THR A 102 -19.79 -2.16 3.40
C THR A 102 -18.75 -1.23 2.78
N LYS A 103 -17.51 -1.27 3.29
CA LYS A 103 -16.39 -0.50 2.75
C LYS A 103 -15.54 -1.39 1.83
N PRO A 104 -15.05 -0.89 0.68
CA PRO A 104 -13.99 -1.56 -0.05
C PRO A 104 -12.75 -1.76 0.82
N ARG A 105 -11.91 -2.72 0.44
CA ARG A 105 -10.71 -3.11 1.18
C ARG A 105 -9.44 -2.97 0.36
N PHE A 106 -8.49 -2.21 0.87
CA PHE A 106 -7.13 -2.19 0.35
C PHE A 106 -6.25 -3.07 1.25
N LEU A 107 -5.65 -4.13 0.71
CA LEU A 107 -4.75 -5.01 1.44
C LEU A 107 -3.30 -4.76 0.99
N LEU A 108 -2.43 -4.41 1.92
CA LEU A 108 -1.00 -4.26 1.69
C LEU A 108 -0.24 -5.35 2.46
N ILE A 109 0.51 -6.17 1.75
CA ILE A 109 1.37 -7.21 2.34
C ILE A 109 2.81 -6.89 2.04
N GLY A 110 3.64 -6.74 3.05
CA GLY A 110 5.08 -6.53 2.93
C GLY A 110 5.87 -7.80 3.21
N ALA A 111 7.00 -7.95 2.51
CA ALA A 111 8.07 -8.89 2.86
C ALA A 111 7.60 -10.34 3.08
N VAL A 112 6.82 -10.89 2.15
CA VAL A 112 6.67 -12.36 2.05
C VAL A 112 8.02 -13.04 1.76
N HIS A 113 8.96 -12.31 1.16
CA HIS A 113 10.38 -12.67 1.22
C HIS A 113 11.10 -11.92 2.34
N ALA A 114 11.77 -12.65 3.22
CA ALA A 114 12.31 -12.11 4.46
C ALA A 114 13.38 -11.02 4.30
N ARG A 115 14.29 -11.16 3.33
CA ARG A 115 15.41 -10.21 3.09
C ARG A 115 15.00 -8.85 2.54
N GLU A 116 13.73 -8.66 2.19
CA GLU A 116 13.25 -7.48 1.46
C GLU A 116 12.89 -6.35 2.41
N LEU A 117 13.89 -5.78 3.09
CA LEU A 117 13.71 -4.90 4.26
C LEU A 117 12.89 -3.65 3.96
N SER A 118 13.03 -3.09 2.76
CA SER A 118 12.29 -1.89 2.32
C SER A 118 10.78 -2.13 2.25
N ALA A 119 10.34 -3.34 1.94
CA ALA A 119 8.92 -3.67 1.85
C ALA A 119 8.23 -3.50 3.21
N SER A 120 8.82 -4.03 4.28
CA SER A 120 8.28 -3.88 5.64
C SER A 120 8.32 -2.44 6.11
N GLU A 121 9.42 -1.72 5.86
CA GLU A 121 9.56 -0.34 6.30
C GLU A 121 8.55 0.60 5.63
N LEU A 122 8.35 0.49 4.31
CA LEU A 122 7.33 1.29 3.61
C LEU A 122 5.91 0.93 4.06
N SER A 123 5.65 -0.33 4.38
CA SER A 123 4.36 -0.78 4.92
C SER A 123 4.05 -0.08 6.25
N SER A 124 5.02 -0.04 7.18
CA SER A 124 4.84 0.64 8.47
C SER A 124 4.72 2.15 8.34
N ARG A 125 5.48 2.79 7.44
CA ARG A 125 5.31 4.23 7.16
C ARG A 125 3.95 4.58 6.58
N PHE A 126 3.34 3.64 5.85
CA PHE A 126 1.97 3.79 5.38
C PHE A 126 0.97 3.70 6.53
N VAL A 127 1.16 2.78 7.49
CA VAL A 127 0.36 2.75 8.73
C VAL A 127 0.49 4.07 9.49
N ASP A 128 1.71 4.59 9.69
CA ASP A 128 1.95 5.85 10.39
C ASP A 128 1.27 7.04 9.67
N LEU A 129 1.38 7.12 8.34
CA LEU A 129 0.72 8.15 7.54
C LEU A 129 -0.80 8.17 7.76
N LEU A 130 -1.42 6.99 7.79
CA LEU A 130 -2.87 6.87 7.92
C LEU A 130 -3.35 7.21 9.33
N ALA A 131 -2.66 6.70 10.35
CA ALA A 131 -3.00 6.95 11.75
C ALA A 131 -2.80 8.43 12.12
N ASP A 132 -1.67 9.03 11.75
CA ASP A 132 -1.35 10.42 12.09
C ASP A 132 -2.10 11.43 11.20
N GLY A 133 -2.42 11.05 9.97
CA GLY A 133 -3.04 11.94 8.97
C GLY A 133 -4.56 12.07 9.11
N TYR A 134 -5.23 11.17 9.81
CA TYR A 134 -6.69 11.22 9.91
C TYR A 134 -7.17 12.48 10.64
N GLY A 135 -8.14 13.17 10.04
CA GLY A 135 -8.69 14.42 10.56
C GLY A 135 -7.83 15.66 10.31
N THR A 136 -6.62 15.53 9.72
CA THR A 136 -5.72 16.65 9.40
C THR A 136 -5.37 16.70 7.91
N ASP A 137 -5.08 15.56 7.30
CA ASP A 137 -4.91 15.37 5.86
C ASP A 137 -6.24 14.95 5.24
N ALA A 138 -6.74 15.74 4.28
CA ALA A 138 -8.04 15.50 3.65
C ALA A 138 -8.08 14.17 2.91
N GLU A 139 -6.98 13.76 2.26
CA GLU A 139 -6.90 12.53 1.50
C GLU A 139 -6.90 11.31 2.40
N VAL A 140 -6.12 11.35 3.48
CA VAL A 140 -6.13 10.29 4.50
C VAL A 140 -7.51 10.18 5.15
N THR A 141 -8.12 11.32 5.50
CA THR A 141 -9.47 11.36 6.08
C THR A 141 -10.49 10.75 5.11
N SER A 142 -10.51 11.18 3.85
CA SER A 142 -11.41 10.63 2.83
C SER A 142 -11.21 9.13 2.61
N LEU A 143 -9.96 8.66 2.65
CA LEU A 143 -9.64 7.25 2.47
C LEU A 143 -10.19 6.43 3.65
N LEU A 144 -9.85 6.78 4.89
CA LEU A 144 -10.28 6.03 6.07
C LEU A 144 -11.77 6.17 6.39
N ASP A 145 -12.42 7.27 5.99
CA ASP A 145 -13.88 7.40 6.08
C ASP A 145 -14.62 6.36 5.23
N SER A 146 -13.98 5.88 4.16
CA SER A 146 -14.66 5.18 3.08
C SER A 146 -14.10 3.80 2.75
N THR A 147 -12.91 3.47 3.23
CA THR A 147 -12.14 2.25 2.88
C THR A 147 -11.57 1.63 4.14
N GLU A 148 -11.56 0.30 4.20
CA GLU A 148 -10.78 -0.46 5.17
C GLU A 148 -9.38 -0.69 4.60
N VAL A 149 -8.35 -0.19 5.29
CA VAL A 149 -6.96 -0.39 4.87
C VAL A 149 -6.31 -1.43 5.78
N TRP A 150 -6.06 -2.61 5.22
CA TRP A 150 -5.42 -3.74 5.89
C TRP A 150 -3.94 -3.77 5.55
N VAL A 151 -3.06 -3.89 6.55
CA VAL A 151 -1.61 -3.91 6.35
C VAL A 151 -0.96 -5.03 7.16
N ILE A 152 -0.12 -5.83 6.50
CA ILE A 152 0.79 -6.79 7.12
C ILE A 152 2.21 -6.38 6.75
N PRO A 153 3.00 -5.75 7.65
CA PRO A 153 4.36 -5.31 7.33
C PRO A 153 5.34 -6.46 7.04
N VAL A 154 5.12 -7.63 7.66
CA VAL A 154 6.00 -8.80 7.55
C VAL A 154 5.15 -10.07 7.36
N GLY A 155 5.01 -10.53 6.11
CA GLY A 155 4.33 -11.78 5.78
C GLY A 155 5.14 -13.05 6.06
N ASN A 156 6.43 -12.90 6.42
CA ASN A 156 7.35 -14.00 6.72
C ASN A 156 8.21 -13.68 7.97
N PRO A 157 7.60 -13.68 9.17
CA PRO A 157 8.28 -13.21 10.39
C PRO A 157 9.45 -14.11 10.79
N ASP A 158 9.33 -15.44 10.75
CA ASP A 158 10.44 -16.33 11.11
C ASP A 158 11.63 -16.21 10.15
N GLY A 159 11.36 -16.05 8.86
CA GLY A 159 12.40 -15.80 7.87
C GLY A 159 13.10 -14.46 8.15
N ARG A 160 12.34 -13.43 8.54
CA ARG A 160 12.85 -12.11 8.90
C ARG A 160 13.78 -12.16 10.11
N GLU A 161 13.44 -12.93 11.14
CA GLU A 161 14.36 -13.16 12.27
C GLU A 161 15.69 -13.80 11.84
N ILE A 162 15.69 -14.69 10.84
CA ILE A 162 16.94 -15.26 10.30
C ILE A 162 17.78 -14.17 9.64
N VAL A 163 17.16 -13.23 8.91
CA VAL A 163 17.85 -12.07 8.31
C VAL A 163 18.55 -11.23 9.39
N GLU A 164 17.86 -11.00 10.50
CA GLU A 164 18.31 -10.17 11.62
C GLU A 164 19.51 -10.72 12.39
N GLN A 165 19.73 -12.04 12.34
CA GLN A 165 20.93 -12.68 12.91
C GLN A 165 22.22 -12.19 12.25
N GLY A 166 22.16 -11.73 10.99
CA GLY A 166 23.23 -11.02 10.31
C GLY A 166 23.36 -9.56 10.77
N THR A 167 23.52 -9.31 12.06
CA THR A 167 23.42 -7.98 12.70
C THR A 167 24.01 -6.79 11.91
N THR A 168 25.27 -6.87 11.50
CA THR A 168 25.99 -5.83 10.72
C THR A 168 25.95 -6.08 9.21
N SER A 169 25.62 -7.30 8.79
CA SER A 169 25.48 -7.72 7.39
C SER A 169 24.32 -8.72 7.32
N PRO A 170 23.09 -8.24 7.07
CA PRO A 170 21.89 -9.07 7.19
C PRO A 170 21.99 -10.32 6.33
N TYR A 171 21.55 -11.45 6.87
CA TYR A 171 21.54 -12.69 6.10
C TYR A 171 20.57 -12.58 4.92
N LEU A 172 20.86 -13.26 3.83
CA LEU A 172 20.08 -13.16 2.59
C LEU A 172 18.94 -14.19 2.54
N GLN A 173 18.38 -14.54 3.71
CA GLN A 173 17.22 -15.44 3.80
C GLN A 173 16.04 -14.82 3.05
N ARG A 174 15.54 -15.53 2.05
CA ARG A 174 14.35 -15.17 1.27
C ARG A 174 13.13 -15.95 1.75
N LYS A 175 13.30 -17.26 1.98
CA LYS A 175 12.23 -18.22 2.26
C LYS A 175 11.78 -18.16 3.72
N ASN A 176 10.73 -18.89 4.10
CA ASN A 176 10.36 -19.07 5.52
C ASN A 176 11.40 -19.88 6.29
N ALA A 177 11.13 -20.20 7.56
CA ALA A 177 12.07 -20.93 8.42
C ALA A 177 11.92 -22.46 8.42
N ASN A 178 11.15 -23.04 7.49
CA ASN A 178 10.92 -24.48 7.43
C ASN A 178 12.23 -25.24 7.11
N ASN A 179 12.86 -25.80 8.14
CA ASN A 179 14.13 -26.50 8.04
C ASN A 179 14.00 -28.03 7.95
N SER A 180 12.77 -28.54 7.77
CA SER A 180 12.49 -29.99 7.76
C SER A 180 12.66 -30.67 6.40
N LEU A 181 12.79 -29.90 5.31
CA LEU A 181 12.66 -30.40 3.93
C LEU A 181 13.99 -30.67 3.22
N GLY A 182 15.13 -30.30 3.81
CA GLY A 182 16.44 -30.56 3.21
C GLY A 182 17.63 -30.06 4.04
N ALA A 183 18.82 -30.59 3.74
CA ALA A 183 20.08 -30.19 4.34
C ALA A 183 20.71 -29.02 3.55
N CYS A 184 20.40 -27.79 3.97
CA CYS A 184 20.82 -26.57 3.29
C CYS A 184 21.82 -25.76 4.13
N ALA A 185 22.41 -24.72 3.53
CA ALA A 185 23.40 -23.88 4.17
C ALA A 185 22.82 -23.12 5.39
N VAL A 186 23.59 -23.11 6.47
CA VAL A 186 23.36 -22.30 7.68
C VAL A 186 24.74 -21.72 8.09
N PRO A 187 24.93 -20.38 8.05
CA PRO A 187 23.98 -19.35 7.67
C PRO A 187 23.57 -19.40 6.18
N PRO A 188 22.40 -18.86 5.81
CA PRO A 188 21.88 -18.94 4.44
C PRO A 188 22.68 -18.04 3.48
N THR A 189 22.75 -18.46 2.22
CA THR A 189 23.37 -17.68 1.13
C THR A 189 22.31 -17.16 0.14
N SER A 190 22.73 -16.34 -0.81
CA SER A 190 21.89 -15.86 -1.91
C SER A 190 21.44 -16.95 -2.90
N SER A 191 21.85 -18.21 -2.74
CA SER A 191 21.45 -19.32 -3.61
C SER A 191 21.20 -20.65 -2.89
N ASN A 192 21.50 -20.74 -1.60
CA ASN A 192 21.30 -21.95 -0.80
C ASN A 192 20.79 -21.60 0.61
N GLN A 193 19.60 -22.08 0.93
CA GLN A 193 18.90 -21.79 2.19
C GLN A 193 17.78 -22.79 2.42
N HIS A 194 17.49 -23.08 3.69
CA HIS A 194 16.29 -23.84 4.07
C HIS A 194 15.02 -22.98 3.90
N GLY A 195 13.85 -23.61 4.07
CA GLY A 195 12.54 -22.97 3.92
C GLY A 195 11.91 -23.22 2.56
N VAL A 196 10.70 -22.67 2.40
CA VAL A 196 9.91 -22.63 1.18
C VAL A 196 9.71 -21.18 0.74
N ASP A 197 9.76 -20.94 -0.57
CA ASP A 197 9.41 -19.64 -1.14
C ASP A 197 7.90 -19.46 -1.07
N LEU A 198 7.44 -18.64 -0.12
CA LEU A 198 6.01 -18.38 0.09
C LEU A 198 5.35 -17.84 -1.19
N ASN A 199 6.07 -17.06 -2.00
CA ASN A 199 5.57 -16.51 -3.26
C ASN A 199 5.73 -17.49 -4.44
N ARG A 200 5.94 -18.78 -4.15
CA ARG A 200 5.80 -19.93 -5.07
C ARG A 200 4.89 -21.03 -4.49
N ASN A 201 4.35 -20.83 -3.29
CA ASN A 201 3.63 -21.85 -2.54
C ASN A 201 2.11 -21.70 -2.62
N PHE A 202 1.57 -20.55 -3.06
CA PHE A 202 0.12 -20.37 -3.20
C PHE A 202 -0.48 -21.37 -4.19
N THR A 203 -1.74 -21.77 -3.97
CA THR A 203 -2.37 -22.89 -4.68
C THR A 203 -2.65 -22.60 -6.15
N TRP A 204 -2.76 -21.32 -6.53
CA TRP A 204 -3.07 -20.93 -7.89
C TRP A 204 -1.93 -21.27 -8.86
N LYS A 205 -2.20 -22.22 -9.77
CA LYS A 205 -1.25 -22.76 -10.76
C LYS A 205 0.07 -23.27 -10.15
N TRP A 206 0.04 -23.71 -8.89
CA TRP A 206 1.22 -24.13 -8.15
C TRP A 206 2.09 -25.13 -8.93
N GLY A 207 3.41 -24.95 -8.84
CA GLY A 207 4.39 -25.89 -9.38
C GLY A 207 4.61 -25.86 -10.89
N GLY A 208 4.21 -24.78 -11.56
CA GLY A 208 4.58 -24.51 -12.95
C GLY A 208 5.93 -23.79 -13.08
N THR A 209 6.02 -22.90 -14.05
CA THR A 209 7.24 -22.15 -14.40
C THR A 209 7.74 -21.27 -13.26
N GLY A 210 9.05 -20.98 -13.26
CA GLY A 210 9.67 -20.09 -12.28
C GLY A 210 9.76 -20.68 -10.85
N THR A 211 9.60 -22.00 -10.71
CA THR A 211 9.69 -22.74 -9.45
C THR A 211 10.82 -23.77 -9.48
N SER A 212 11.28 -24.20 -8.29
CA SER A 212 12.24 -25.30 -8.12
C SER A 212 11.68 -26.40 -7.23
N THR A 213 12.10 -27.65 -7.47
CA THR A 213 11.84 -28.81 -6.60
C THR A 213 13.00 -29.13 -5.66
N ASN A 214 14.13 -28.42 -5.77
CA ASN A 214 15.26 -28.59 -4.87
C ASN A 214 15.01 -27.82 -3.56
N PRO A 215 14.96 -28.48 -2.38
CA PRO A 215 14.69 -27.82 -1.10
C PRO A 215 15.64 -26.68 -0.74
N CYS A 216 16.85 -26.65 -1.29
CA CYS A 216 17.82 -25.59 -0.99
C CYS A 216 17.77 -24.41 -1.97
N ASP A 217 17.02 -24.51 -3.06
CA ASP A 217 16.86 -23.43 -4.03
C ASP A 217 16.02 -22.28 -3.47
N GLN A 218 16.32 -21.04 -3.89
CA GLN A 218 15.59 -19.85 -3.46
C GLN A 218 14.12 -19.83 -3.88
N THR A 219 13.78 -20.54 -4.95
CA THR A 219 12.44 -20.64 -5.55
C THR A 219 11.80 -22.01 -5.26
N PHE A 220 12.28 -22.72 -4.22
CA PHE A 220 11.69 -23.98 -3.81
C PHE A 220 10.22 -23.79 -3.43
N ARG A 221 9.33 -24.44 -4.19
CA ARG A 221 7.87 -24.25 -4.11
C ARG A 221 7.17 -24.93 -2.95
N GLY A 222 7.90 -25.71 -2.15
CA GLY A 222 7.33 -26.58 -1.13
C GLY A 222 7.02 -27.99 -1.66
N SER A 223 6.61 -28.87 -0.75
CA SER A 223 6.25 -30.26 -1.07
C SER A 223 4.86 -30.40 -1.69
N ALA A 224 3.98 -29.44 -1.41
CA ALA A 224 2.63 -29.34 -1.95
C ALA A 224 2.20 -27.87 -2.06
N ALA A 225 1.15 -27.61 -2.83
CA ALA A 225 0.48 -26.33 -2.87
C ALA A 225 -0.08 -25.97 -1.48
N GLY A 226 0.17 -24.75 -1.00
CA GLY A 226 -0.26 -24.28 0.32
C GLY A 226 0.33 -25.10 1.47
N SER A 227 1.53 -25.66 1.32
CA SER A 227 2.18 -26.47 2.36
C SER A 227 2.62 -25.65 3.58
N GLU A 228 2.88 -24.36 3.41
CA GLU A 228 3.41 -23.53 4.50
C GLU A 228 2.29 -22.82 5.28
N PRO A 229 2.36 -22.81 6.62
CA PRO A 229 1.32 -22.20 7.45
C PRO A 229 1.18 -20.70 7.19
N GLU A 230 2.26 -19.98 6.86
CA GLU A 230 2.18 -18.57 6.47
C GLU A 230 1.40 -18.39 5.16
N THR A 231 1.58 -19.29 4.18
CA THR A 231 0.83 -19.26 2.92
C THR A 231 -0.65 -19.55 3.16
N VAL A 232 -0.96 -20.51 4.04
CA VAL A 232 -2.33 -20.84 4.44
C VAL A 232 -3.00 -19.64 5.14
N ALA A 233 -2.32 -19.01 6.09
CA ALA A 233 -2.80 -17.84 6.82
C ALA A 233 -3.12 -16.67 5.87
N LEU A 234 -2.18 -16.30 4.99
CA LEU A 234 -2.39 -15.25 4.00
C LEU A 234 -3.52 -15.58 3.01
N SER A 235 -3.61 -16.85 2.59
CA SER A 235 -4.68 -17.34 1.71
C SER A 235 -6.05 -17.25 2.39
N GLN A 236 -6.14 -17.62 3.66
CA GLN A 236 -7.36 -17.52 4.47
C GLN A 236 -7.77 -16.07 4.70
N LEU A 237 -6.82 -15.19 5.02
CA LEU A 237 -7.09 -13.76 5.14
C LEU A 237 -7.68 -13.21 3.83
N MET A 238 -7.02 -13.44 2.70
CA MET A 238 -7.49 -12.96 1.39
C MET A 238 -8.90 -13.47 1.06
N THR A 239 -9.15 -14.77 1.24
CA THR A 239 -10.44 -15.38 0.91
C THR A 239 -11.55 -15.01 1.90
N THR A 240 -11.18 -14.62 3.13
CA THR A 240 -12.12 -14.11 4.13
C THR A 240 -12.39 -12.62 3.95
N LEU A 241 -11.43 -11.84 3.44
CA LEU A 241 -11.62 -10.41 3.20
C LEU A 241 -12.40 -10.12 1.92
N TYR A 242 -12.33 -11.00 0.93
CA TYR A 242 -12.87 -10.74 -0.39
C TYR A 242 -13.84 -11.83 -0.85
N PRO A 243 -15.06 -11.47 -1.28
CA PRO A 243 -15.95 -12.42 -1.94
C PRO A 243 -15.36 -12.79 -3.32
N ASP A 244 -15.73 -13.95 -3.84
CA ASP A 244 -15.45 -14.28 -5.24
C ASP A 244 -16.31 -13.41 -6.16
N GLN A 245 -15.68 -12.76 -7.13
CA GLN A 245 -16.28 -11.81 -8.05
C GLN A 245 -16.18 -12.26 -9.52
N ARG A 246 -15.44 -13.33 -9.82
CA ARG A 246 -15.29 -13.84 -11.19
C ARG A 246 -16.17 -15.05 -11.43
N GLY A 247 -16.34 -15.38 -12.71
CA GLY A 247 -16.94 -16.65 -13.11
C GLY A 247 -15.93 -17.82 -13.05
N PRO A 248 -16.41 -19.05 -13.26
CA PRO A 248 -15.59 -20.26 -13.13
C PRO A 248 -14.52 -20.39 -14.22
N LEU A 249 -14.63 -19.69 -15.35
CA LEU A 249 -13.66 -19.79 -16.45
C LEU A 249 -12.48 -18.83 -16.23
N LEU A 250 -11.30 -19.21 -16.72
CA LEU A 250 -10.11 -18.32 -16.71
C LEU A 250 -10.29 -17.06 -17.56
N THR A 251 -11.26 -17.07 -18.48
CA THR A 251 -11.60 -15.94 -19.36
C THR A 251 -12.66 -15.01 -18.76
N ASP A 252 -13.26 -15.38 -17.62
CA ASP A 252 -14.30 -14.57 -17.01
C ASP A 252 -13.67 -13.37 -16.31
N ALA A 253 -14.13 -12.18 -16.68
CA ALA A 253 -13.75 -10.94 -16.01
C ALA A 253 -14.66 -10.72 -14.79
N ALA A 254 -14.06 -10.25 -13.70
CA ALA A 254 -14.84 -9.65 -12.61
C ALA A 254 -15.50 -8.35 -13.11
N PRO A 255 -16.68 -7.96 -12.58
CA PRO A 255 -17.31 -6.68 -12.89
C PRO A 255 -16.35 -5.49 -12.74
N LEU A 256 -16.48 -4.47 -13.60
CA LEU A 256 -15.63 -3.26 -13.49
C LEU A 256 -15.80 -2.53 -12.15
N THR A 257 -16.94 -2.72 -11.48
CA THR A 257 -17.27 -2.18 -10.18
C THR A 257 -16.80 -3.04 -9.01
N THR A 258 -16.13 -4.17 -9.26
CA THR A 258 -15.61 -5.04 -8.20
C THR A 258 -14.70 -4.24 -7.27
N PRO A 259 -15.04 -4.14 -5.97
CA PRO A 259 -14.22 -3.45 -5.00
C PRO A 259 -13.08 -4.37 -4.52
N GLY A 260 -12.02 -3.74 -4.02
CA GLY A 260 -10.88 -4.41 -3.43
C GLY A 260 -9.63 -4.26 -4.29
N TYR A 261 -8.49 -4.08 -3.61
CA TYR A 261 -7.19 -4.11 -4.27
C TYR A 261 -6.15 -4.67 -3.30
N MET A 262 -5.29 -5.56 -3.77
CA MET A 262 -4.11 -5.99 -3.01
C MET A 262 -2.82 -5.50 -3.65
N LEU A 263 -1.98 -4.89 -2.83
CA LEU A 263 -0.60 -4.57 -3.17
C LEU A 263 0.34 -5.44 -2.33
N THR A 264 1.13 -6.29 -2.97
CA THR A 264 2.25 -6.96 -2.29
C THR A 264 3.55 -6.20 -2.54
N LEU A 265 4.21 -5.76 -1.48
CA LEU A 265 5.49 -5.05 -1.53
C LEU A 265 6.64 -6.04 -1.44
N HIS A 266 7.53 -5.91 -2.41
CA HIS A 266 8.76 -6.64 -2.55
C HIS A 266 9.94 -5.67 -2.74
N SER A 267 11.15 -6.20 -2.80
CA SER A 267 12.32 -5.48 -3.31
C SER A 267 13.31 -6.47 -3.91
N TYR A 268 14.06 -6.13 -4.96
CA TYR A 268 14.20 -4.84 -5.62
C TYR A 268 14.01 -5.02 -7.13
N ALA A 269 13.70 -3.94 -7.84
CA ALA A 269 13.82 -3.82 -9.31
C ALA A 269 13.29 -2.49 -9.86
N ASN A 270 12.56 -1.69 -9.07
CA ASN A 270 11.75 -0.56 -9.53
C ASN A 270 10.67 -1.01 -10.54
N MET A 271 9.82 -1.96 -10.14
CA MET A 271 8.78 -2.52 -10.99
C MET A 271 7.39 -2.47 -10.35
N HIS A 272 6.36 -2.33 -11.19
CA HIS A 272 4.99 -2.73 -10.89
C HIS A 272 4.64 -3.90 -11.78
N VAL A 273 4.23 -4.99 -11.15
CA VAL A 273 3.99 -6.27 -11.78
C VAL A 273 2.53 -6.67 -11.56
N ILE A 274 1.86 -7.14 -12.61
CA ILE A 274 0.44 -7.48 -12.58
C ILE A 274 0.17 -8.90 -13.09
N PRO A 275 -0.93 -9.56 -12.68
CA PRO A 275 -1.31 -10.86 -13.18
C PRO A 275 -1.50 -10.93 -14.72
N TRP A 276 -1.31 -12.08 -15.36
CA TRP A 276 -0.81 -13.33 -14.78
C TRP A 276 0.71 -13.39 -14.77
N GLY A 277 1.27 -14.14 -13.83
CA GLY A 277 2.68 -14.45 -13.78
C GLY A 277 3.13 -15.60 -14.67
N ASP A 278 2.25 -16.54 -15.00
CA ASP A 278 2.64 -17.78 -15.71
C ASP A 278 2.69 -17.63 -17.24
N THR A 279 2.21 -16.50 -17.77
CA THR A 279 2.03 -16.27 -19.20
C THR A 279 2.13 -14.79 -19.55
N THR A 280 2.31 -14.48 -20.84
CA THR A 280 2.13 -13.12 -21.40
C THR A 280 0.71 -12.91 -21.93
N THR A 281 -0.17 -13.89 -21.76
CA THR A 281 -1.60 -13.70 -22.04
C THR A 281 -2.18 -12.80 -20.95
N LYS A 282 -2.86 -11.74 -21.40
CA LYS A 282 -3.49 -10.78 -20.50
C LYS A 282 -4.61 -11.44 -19.70
N ALA A 283 -4.65 -11.11 -18.41
CA ALA A 283 -5.79 -11.41 -17.56
C ALA A 283 -7.08 -10.74 -18.09
N PRO A 284 -8.27 -11.32 -17.86
CA PRO A 284 -9.54 -10.71 -18.27
C PRO A 284 -9.72 -9.24 -17.84
N ASN A 285 -9.27 -8.88 -16.63
CA ASN A 285 -9.32 -7.52 -16.10
C ASN A 285 -8.00 -6.72 -16.30
N ASP A 286 -7.11 -7.15 -17.21
CA ASP A 286 -5.79 -6.53 -17.45
C ASP A 286 -5.87 -5.02 -17.69
N ALA A 287 -6.84 -4.54 -18.49
CA ALA A 287 -6.95 -3.12 -18.81
C ALA A 287 -7.02 -2.24 -17.54
N GLY A 288 -7.82 -2.64 -16.55
CA GLY A 288 -7.95 -1.95 -15.28
C GLY A 288 -6.70 -2.05 -14.40
N MET A 289 -6.15 -3.27 -14.22
CA MET A 289 -4.96 -3.49 -13.40
C MET A 289 -3.73 -2.81 -13.98
N ARG A 290 -3.54 -2.91 -15.30
CA ARG A 290 -2.45 -2.28 -16.03
C ARG A 290 -2.55 -0.76 -15.96
N SER A 291 -3.76 -0.21 -16.10
CA SER A 291 -3.98 1.21 -15.92
C SER A 291 -3.61 1.65 -14.50
N ALA A 292 -4.06 0.93 -13.47
CA ALA A 292 -3.74 1.21 -12.07
C ALA A 292 -2.23 1.18 -11.80
N ALA A 293 -1.54 0.16 -12.31
CA ALA A 293 -0.09 0.02 -12.17
C ALA A 293 0.68 1.14 -12.90
N PHE A 294 0.30 1.50 -14.14
CA PHE A 294 0.93 2.62 -14.83
C PHE A 294 0.64 3.96 -14.14
N ARG A 295 -0.55 4.15 -13.55
CA ARG A 295 -0.88 5.35 -12.77
C ARG A 295 -0.06 5.43 -11.49
N ALA A 296 0.21 4.30 -10.84
CA ALA A 296 1.17 4.23 -9.73
C ALA A 296 2.59 4.58 -10.22
N SER A 297 3.02 4.05 -11.37
CA SER A 297 4.31 4.33 -12.00
C SER A 297 4.51 5.78 -12.44
N TYR A 298 3.45 6.56 -12.62
CA TYR A 298 3.58 7.99 -12.86
C TYR A 298 4.33 8.69 -11.72
N TYR A 299 4.15 8.22 -10.49
CA TYR A 299 4.76 8.83 -9.31
C TYR A 299 6.20 8.37 -9.05
N ASN A 300 6.46 7.07 -9.18
CA ASN A 300 7.76 6.49 -8.82
C ASN A 300 8.66 6.13 -10.02
N GLY A 301 8.14 6.22 -11.25
CA GLY A 301 8.87 5.95 -12.48
C GLY A 301 9.16 4.47 -12.75
N TYR A 302 8.49 3.55 -12.05
CA TYR A 302 8.79 2.12 -12.11
C TYR A 302 8.33 1.49 -13.45
N GLN A 303 9.06 0.48 -13.90
CA GLN A 303 8.70 -0.29 -15.10
C GLN A 303 7.43 -1.11 -14.82
N THR A 304 6.45 -1.08 -15.73
CA THR A 304 5.16 -1.77 -15.53
C THR A 304 4.91 -2.89 -16.55
N GLY A 305 4.38 -4.04 -16.11
CA GLY A 305 3.94 -5.12 -16.99
C GLY A 305 3.63 -6.41 -16.24
N GLN A 306 3.29 -7.47 -16.97
CA GLN A 306 3.22 -8.82 -16.42
C GLN A 306 4.64 -9.39 -16.19
N PRO A 307 4.84 -10.36 -15.27
CA PRO A 307 6.13 -11.00 -15.10
C PRO A 307 6.75 -11.51 -16.40
N GLY A 308 5.96 -12.16 -17.27
CA GLY A 308 6.44 -12.63 -18.58
C GLY A 308 6.80 -11.52 -19.58
N GLU A 309 6.35 -10.28 -19.37
CA GLU A 309 6.63 -9.14 -20.24
C GLU A 309 7.90 -8.37 -19.83
N ILE A 310 8.19 -8.27 -18.52
CA ILE A 310 9.24 -7.38 -17.99
C ILE A 310 10.23 -8.05 -17.03
N LEU A 311 10.01 -9.30 -16.66
CA LEU A 311 10.81 -10.03 -15.66
C LEU A 311 11.03 -11.49 -16.13
N TYR A 312 10.36 -12.46 -15.50
CA TYR A 312 10.33 -13.87 -15.88
C TYR A 312 9.00 -14.48 -15.47
N THR A 313 8.55 -15.53 -16.15
CA THR A 313 7.29 -16.20 -15.81
C THR A 313 7.40 -16.97 -14.49
N VAL A 314 6.37 -16.89 -13.66
CA VAL A 314 6.28 -17.50 -12.32
C VAL A 314 4.91 -18.13 -12.09
N THR A 315 4.82 -19.02 -11.11
CA THR A 315 3.55 -19.61 -10.65
C THR A 315 3.52 -19.67 -9.13
N GLY A 316 2.32 -19.80 -8.54
CA GLY A 316 2.13 -19.84 -7.10
C GLY A 316 2.45 -18.52 -6.40
N SER A 317 2.32 -17.39 -7.10
CA SER A 317 2.52 -16.06 -6.53
C SER A 317 1.25 -15.51 -5.86
N THR A 318 1.48 -14.57 -4.94
CA THR A 318 0.47 -13.97 -4.06
C THR A 318 -0.58 -13.18 -4.87
N ASP A 319 -0.14 -12.39 -5.84
CA ASP A 319 -0.99 -11.56 -6.70
C ASP A 319 -1.86 -12.38 -7.66
N ASP A 320 -1.26 -13.37 -8.33
CA ASP A 320 -1.99 -14.33 -9.15
C ASP A 320 -3.01 -15.11 -8.33
N TYR A 321 -2.70 -15.48 -7.08
CA TYR A 321 -3.62 -16.19 -6.21
C TYR A 321 -4.87 -15.37 -5.90
N LEU A 322 -4.74 -14.13 -5.42
CA LEU A 322 -5.94 -13.33 -5.09
C LEU A 322 -6.78 -13.03 -6.33
N TYR A 323 -6.14 -12.62 -7.44
CA TYR A 323 -6.87 -12.37 -8.68
C TYR A 323 -7.50 -13.67 -9.24
N GLY A 324 -6.77 -14.77 -9.15
CA GLY A 324 -7.19 -16.11 -9.54
C GLY A 324 -8.38 -16.64 -8.78
N GLU A 325 -8.35 -16.58 -7.45
CA GLU A 325 -9.39 -17.16 -6.61
C GLU A 325 -10.60 -16.25 -6.44
N ARG A 326 -10.42 -14.92 -6.57
CA ARG A 326 -11.48 -13.95 -6.21
C ARG A 326 -11.82 -12.92 -7.28
N GLY A 327 -11.01 -12.77 -8.33
CA GLY A 327 -11.20 -11.71 -9.32
C GLY A 327 -11.00 -10.30 -8.73
N VAL A 328 -10.27 -10.19 -7.62
CA VAL A 328 -9.93 -8.90 -7.00
C VAL A 328 -8.64 -8.37 -7.61
N ALA A 329 -8.55 -7.06 -7.83
CA ALA A 329 -7.37 -6.45 -8.42
C ALA A 329 -6.14 -6.68 -7.52
N ALA A 330 -5.03 -7.09 -8.12
CA ALA A 330 -3.81 -7.38 -7.40
C ALA A 330 -2.59 -6.92 -8.20
N SER A 331 -1.55 -6.48 -7.50
CA SER A 331 -0.26 -6.19 -8.10
C SER A 331 0.88 -6.37 -7.11
N THR A 332 2.07 -6.62 -7.64
CA THR A 332 3.33 -6.59 -6.92
C THR A 332 4.09 -5.29 -7.21
N MET A 333 4.65 -4.64 -6.18
CA MET A 333 5.60 -3.54 -6.37
C MET A 333 6.99 -3.92 -5.83
N GLU A 334 7.99 -3.88 -6.70
CA GLU A 334 9.40 -4.16 -6.41
C GLU A 334 10.15 -2.86 -6.11
N VAL A 335 10.34 -2.56 -4.82
CA VAL A 335 10.88 -1.29 -4.34
C VAL A 335 12.40 -1.24 -4.44
N GLY A 336 12.92 -0.18 -5.03
CA GLY A 336 14.35 0.13 -5.05
C GLY A 336 15.06 -0.36 -6.32
N PRO A 337 16.14 0.33 -6.73
CA PRO A 337 16.85 0.05 -7.97
C PRO A 337 17.73 -1.22 -7.89
N SER A 338 18.07 -1.75 -9.05
CA SER A 338 19.03 -2.87 -9.17
C SER A 338 20.50 -2.48 -9.10
N SER A 339 20.81 -1.18 -9.13
CA SER A 339 22.18 -0.66 -9.09
C SER A 339 22.27 0.68 -8.37
N GLY A 340 23.45 1.02 -7.83
CA GLY A 340 23.72 2.27 -7.13
C GLY A 340 23.61 2.16 -5.61
N THR A 341 23.75 3.29 -4.91
CA THR A 341 23.91 3.33 -3.44
C THR A 341 22.72 2.76 -2.66
N CYS A 342 21.51 2.88 -3.19
CA CYS A 342 20.29 2.33 -2.57
C CYS A 342 19.79 1.09 -3.32
N SER A 343 20.69 0.26 -3.85
CA SER A 343 20.27 -0.95 -4.58
C SER A 343 20.29 -2.22 -3.73
N GLY A 344 19.63 -3.26 -4.22
CA GLY A 344 19.67 -4.58 -3.61
C GLY A 344 18.58 -4.80 -2.55
N PHE A 345 18.67 -5.95 -1.87
CA PHE A 345 17.70 -6.37 -0.85
C PHE A 345 17.88 -5.66 0.49
N THR A 346 19.12 -5.29 0.82
CA THR A 346 19.51 -4.72 2.12
C THR A 346 20.14 -3.34 1.95
N PRO A 347 19.45 -2.35 1.36
CA PRO A 347 19.99 -1.00 1.26
C PRO A 347 20.14 -0.37 2.65
N ALA A 348 21.03 0.60 2.79
CA ALA A 348 21.18 1.33 4.06
C ALA A 348 19.84 1.96 4.48
N TYR A 349 19.54 1.99 5.78
CA TYR A 349 18.28 2.51 6.30
C TYR A 349 17.99 3.97 5.89
N SER A 350 19.03 4.79 5.65
CA SER A 350 18.89 6.15 5.13
C SER A 350 18.19 6.24 3.76
N CYS A 351 18.22 5.16 2.95
CA CYS A 351 17.51 5.08 1.67
C CYS A 351 15.99 5.06 1.83
N GLN A 352 15.47 4.68 3.00
CA GLN A 352 14.03 4.52 3.23
C GLN A 352 13.27 5.84 3.15
N THR A 353 13.91 6.97 3.44
CA THR A 353 13.31 8.30 3.21
C THR A 353 13.11 8.60 1.73
N THR A 354 14.08 8.25 0.89
CA THR A 354 13.99 8.40 -0.57
C THR A 354 12.90 7.48 -1.13
N PHE A 355 12.89 6.22 -0.72
CA PHE A 355 11.89 5.26 -1.16
C PHE A 355 10.48 5.63 -0.72
N TRP A 356 10.32 6.07 0.53
CA TRP A 356 9.02 6.53 1.01
C TRP A 356 8.51 7.74 0.24
N THR A 357 9.37 8.74 0.00
CA THR A 357 9.01 9.94 -0.77
C THR A 357 8.54 9.58 -2.18
N ALA A 358 9.24 8.65 -2.86
CA ALA A 358 8.88 8.23 -4.21
C ALA A 358 7.60 7.38 -4.26
N ASN A 359 7.41 6.47 -3.28
CA ASN A 359 6.37 5.45 -3.35
C ASN A 359 5.08 5.80 -2.59
N LYS A 360 5.11 6.69 -1.59
CA LYS A 360 3.92 7.16 -0.86
C LYS A 360 2.76 7.53 -1.78
N PRO A 361 2.92 8.43 -2.78
CA PRO A 361 1.81 8.81 -3.65
C PRO A 361 1.29 7.65 -4.53
N ALA A 362 2.15 6.72 -4.94
CA ALA A 362 1.74 5.52 -5.68
C ALA A 362 0.86 4.60 -4.82
N ILE A 363 1.27 4.33 -3.57
CA ILE A 363 0.49 3.51 -2.63
C ILE A 363 -0.85 4.18 -2.30
N MET A 364 -0.84 5.50 -2.03
CA MET A 364 -2.07 6.27 -1.81
C MET A 364 -3.02 6.22 -3.00
N TYR A 365 -2.51 6.30 -4.24
CA TYR A 365 -3.34 6.20 -5.44
C TYR A 365 -4.06 4.84 -5.51
N LEU A 366 -3.34 3.73 -5.32
CA LEU A 366 -3.90 2.38 -5.38
C LEU A 366 -4.94 2.16 -4.26
N ALA A 367 -4.66 2.64 -3.04
CA ALA A 367 -5.60 2.58 -1.92
C ALA A 367 -6.90 3.33 -2.22
N LYS A 368 -6.82 4.52 -2.83
CA LYS A 368 -8.00 5.28 -3.27
C LYS A 368 -8.77 4.58 -4.40
N ALA A 369 -8.05 3.95 -5.33
CA ALA A 369 -8.65 3.25 -6.47
C ALA A 369 -9.38 1.96 -6.04
N ALA A 370 -9.05 1.38 -4.88
CA ALA A 370 -9.59 0.12 -4.36
C ALA A 370 -11.12 0.07 -4.27
N ARG A 371 -11.84 1.20 -4.33
CA ARG A 371 -13.31 1.21 -4.43
C ARG A 371 -13.84 0.52 -5.70
N ALA A 372 -13.17 0.71 -6.84
CA ALA A 372 -13.54 0.11 -8.12
C ALA A 372 -12.33 0.20 -9.06
N PRO A 373 -11.22 -0.52 -8.78
CA PRO A 373 -9.94 -0.29 -9.45
C PRO A 373 -10.00 -0.56 -10.94
N TYR A 374 -10.82 -1.50 -11.39
CA TYR A 374 -10.96 -1.79 -12.81
C TYR A 374 -11.64 -0.67 -13.61
N GLN A 375 -12.45 0.15 -12.95
CA GLN A 375 -13.15 1.29 -13.56
C GLN A 375 -12.41 2.61 -13.31
N LEU A 376 -12.11 2.92 -12.04
CA LEU A 376 -11.57 4.22 -11.65
C LEU A 376 -10.18 4.45 -12.22
N SER A 377 -9.36 3.39 -12.33
CA SER A 377 -8.00 3.54 -12.86
C SER A 377 -7.95 3.79 -14.36
N LEU A 378 -9.04 3.57 -15.10
CA LEU A 378 -9.14 3.93 -16.52
C LEU A 378 -9.29 5.44 -16.72
N GLY A 379 -9.83 6.16 -15.72
CA GLY A 379 -10.02 7.60 -15.81
C GLY A 379 -8.78 8.42 -15.42
N PRO A 380 -8.85 9.76 -15.55
CA PRO A 380 -7.71 10.63 -15.30
C PRO A 380 -7.27 10.65 -13.83
N THR A 381 -5.97 10.83 -13.57
CA THR A 381 -5.49 11.16 -12.23
C THR A 381 -5.88 12.61 -11.90
N THR A 382 -6.73 12.81 -10.89
CA THR A 382 -7.01 14.15 -10.34
C THR A 382 -5.97 14.50 -9.28
N SER A 383 -5.25 15.61 -9.46
CA SER A 383 -4.21 16.09 -8.55
C SER A 383 -4.31 17.60 -8.33
N SER A 384 -3.43 18.15 -7.48
CA SER A 384 -3.29 19.60 -7.27
C SER A 384 -4.61 20.29 -6.89
N VAL A 385 -5.48 19.59 -6.16
CA VAL A 385 -6.75 20.14 -5.67
C VAL A 385 -6.45 21.25 -4.67
N THR A 386 -6.87 22.47 -4.96
CA THR A 386 -6.50 23.66 -4.18
C THR A 386 -7.75 24.44 -3.79
N ALA A 387 -7.85 24.75 -2.49
CA ALA A 387 -8.85 25.62 -1.87
C ALA A 387 -8.13 26.60 -0.91
N PRO A 388 -8.78 27.67 -0.43
CA PRO A 388 -8.16 28.59 0.53
C PRO A 388 -7.74 27.89 1.82
N THR A 389 -6.55 28.23 2.31
CA THR A 389 -6.03 27.76 3.60
C THR A 389 -6.47 28.63 4.78
N THR A 390 -6.98 29.83 4.50
CA THR A 390 -7.58 30.74 5.47
C THR A 390 -9.09 30.57 5.53
N THR A 391 -9.70 30.92 6.66
CA THR A 391 -11.16 30.93 6.81
C THR A 391 -11.82 31.82 5.75
N VAL A 392 -12.79 31.27 5.05
CA VAL A 392 -13.63 31.96 4.08
C VAL A 392 -14.87 32.51 4.79
N THR A 393 -15.20 33.78 4.58
CA THR A 393 -16.36 34.40 5.20
C THR A 393 -17.66 33.71 4.81
N ALA A 394 -18.54 33.46 5.78
CA ALA A 394 -19.88 32.93 5.51
C ALA A 394 -20.68 33.83 4.53
N GLY A 395 -21.29 33.22 3.51
CA GLY A 395 -22.00 33.91 2.43
C GLY A 395 -21.11 34.43 1.30
N ALA A 396 -19.78 34.30 1.40
CA ALA A 396 -18.86 34.60 0.30
C ALA A 396 -18.72 33.40 -0.68
N THR A 397 -17.81 33.54 -1.64
CA THR A 397 -17.39 32.47 -2.55
C THR A 397 -15.89 32.27 -2.50
N PHE A 398 -15.40 31.08 -2.83
CA PHE A 398 -13.96 30.82 -3.01
C PHE A 398 -13.65 30.09 -4.32
N SER A 399 -12.38 30.14 -4.73
CA SER A 399 -11.89 29.41 -5.89
C SER A 399 -11.46 27.99 -5.50
N LEU A 400 -11.94 27.00 -6.25
CA LEU A 400 -11.52 25.61 -6.19
C LEU A 400 -10.91 25.24 -7.54
N THR A 401 -9.69 24.72 -7.56
CA THR A 401 -9.04 24.23 -8.77
C THR A 401 -8.52 22.81 -8.59
N ALA A 402 -8.40 22.07 -9.69
CA ALA A 402 -7.77 20.74 -9.71
C ALA A 402 -7.20 20.46 -11.10
N THR A 403 -6.14 19.66 -11.20
CA THR A 403 -5.63 19.17 -12.47
C THR A 403 -6.15 17.76 -12.70
N GLY A 404 -6.86 17.53 -13.82
CA GLY A 404 -7.10 16.19 -14.34
C GLY A 404 -6.03 15.87 -15.37
N ASN A 405 -5.29 14.79 -15.18
CA ASN A 405 -4.27 14.35 -16.14
C ASN A 405 -4.51 12.90 -16.53
N ASP A 406 -5.02 12.69 -17.74
CA ASP A 406 -5.25 11.36 -18.26
C ASP A 406 -3.96 10.69 -18.74
N ASN A 407 -2.93 11.46 -19.08
CA ASN A 407 -1.60 10.90 -19.40
C ASN A 407 -0.67 10.80 -18.17
N ALA A 408 -1.19 10.93 -16.95
CA ALA A 408 -0.46 10.62 -15.71
C ALA A 408 -0.24 9.11 -15.56
N TYR A 409 0.51 8.55 -16.50
CA TYR A 409 0.97 7.17 -16.56
C TYR A 409 2.50 7.18 -16.57
N GLY A 410 3.11 6.17 -15.95
CA GLY A 410 4.53 5.86 -16.11
C GLY A 410 4.91 5.68 -17.58
N THR A 411 6.18 5.89 -17.89
CA THR A 411 6.70 5.87 -19.27
C THR A 411 7.43 4.58 -19.62
N SER A 412 7.80 3.77 -18.62
CA SER A 412 8.52 2.52 -18.79
C SER A 412 7.60 1.32 -18.57
N GLY A 413 7.64 0.34 -19.47
CA GLY A 413 6.82 -0.87 -19.36
C GLY A 413 6.22 -1.34 -20.68
N VAL A 414 5.39 -2.37 -20.60
CA VAL A 414 4.67 -2.96 -21.73
C VAL A 414 3.18 -2.67 -21.61
N GLY A 415 2.54 -2.33 -22.73
CA GLY A 415 1.10 -2.13 -22.78
C GLY A 415 0.59 -0.85 -22.08
N LYS A 416 1.40 0.22 -22.02
CA LYS A 416 0.95 1.52 -21.50
C LYS A 416 -0.38 1.93 -22.14
N PRO A 417 -1.43 2.27 -21.37
CA PRO A 417 -2.69 2.77 -21.91
C PRO A 417 -2.51 4.06 -22.71
N ALA A 418 -3.33 4.24 -23.75
CA ALA A 418 -3.39 5.47 -24.51
C ALA A 418 -4.20 6.53 -23.76
N ALA A 419 -3.58 7.69 -23.52
CA ALA A 419 -4.25 8.81 -22.89
C ALA A 419 -5.37 9.38 -23.79
N GLN A 420 -6.43 9.82 -23.14
CA GLN A 420 -7.63 10.44 -23.68
C GLN A 420 -7.65 11.93 -23.30
N THR A 421 -8.42 12.73 -24.04
CA THR A 421 -8.65 14.12 -23.64
C THR A 421 -9.49 14.14 -22.36
N VAL A 422 -9.12 14.97 -21.38
CA VAL A 422 -9.97 15.24 -20.21
C VAL A 422 -11.12 16.11 -20.67
N ASN A 423 -12.37 15.70 -20.40
CA ASN A 423 -13.57 16.35 -20.93
C ASN A 423 -14.54 16.92 -19.88
N ALA A 424 -14.31 16.65 -18.60
CA ALA A 424 -15.13 17.18 -17.52
C ALA A 424 -14.40 17.17 -16.18
N GLY A 425 -14.81 18.08 -15.30
CA GLY A 425 -14.51 18.06 -13.87
C GLY A 425 -15.78 18.23 -13.05
N ARG A 426 -15.80 17.68 -11.84
CA ARG A 426 -16.89 17.89 -10.87
C ARG A 426 -16.35 17.94 -9.45
N TYR A 427 -17.04 18.68 -8.59
CA TYR A 427 -16.77 18.69 -7.16
C TYR A 427 -18.00 18.33 -6.33
N PHE A 428 -17.76 18.00 -5.07
CA PHE A 428 -18.75 17.67 -4.04
C PHE A 428 -18.37 18.38 -2.75
N VAL A 429 -19.36 18.71 -1.91
CA VAL A 429 -19.16 19.38 -0.61
C VAL A 429 -19.83 18.54 0.47
N ASP A 430 -19.08 18.22 1.53
CA ASP A 430 -19.44 17.45 2.74
C ASP A 430 -19.96 16.01 2.53
N THR A 431 -20.51 15.67 1.37
CA THR A 431 -20.92 14.31 1.02
C THR A 431 -20.12 13.83 -0.19
N ALA A 432 -19.35 12.75 -0.01
CA ALA A 432 -18.50 12.17 -1.04
C ALA A 432 -19.31 11.60 -2.24
N PRO A 433 -18.70 11.44 -3.43
CA PRO A 433 -19.38 10.93 -4.63
C PRO A 433 -20.02 9.54 -4.42
N TRP A 434 -19.36 8.64 -3.70
CA TRP A 434 -19.85 7.29 -3.42
C TRP A 434 -20.90 7.24 -2.31
N ALA A 435 -21.09 8.33 -1.57
CA ALA A 435 -22.11 8.46 -0.53
C ALA A 435 -23.38 9.19 -1.04
N GLY A 436 -23.52 9.36 -2.35
CA GLY A 436 -24.66 10.05 -2.95
C GLY A 436 -24.56 11.57 -2.93
N GLY A 437 -23.36 12.13 -2.79
CA GLY A 437 -23.14 13.57 -2.82
C GLY A 437 -23.60 14.21 -4.14
N THR A 438 -24.08 15.45 -4.05
CA THR A 438 -24.50 16.22 -5.22
C THR A 438 -23.29 16.71 -6.00
N ALA A 439 -23.13 16.22 -7.23
CA ALA A 439 -22.07 16.66 -8.13
C ALA A 439 -22.34 18.08 -8.65
N VAL A 440 -21.35 18.96 -8.53
CA VAL A 440 -21.36 20.28 -9.15
C VAL A 440 -20.30 20.33 -10.24
N ALA A 441 -20.71 20.67 -11.46
CA ALA A 441 -19.80 20.72 -12.60
C ALA A 441 -18.74 21.83 -12.43
N MET A 442 -17.51 21.51 -12.84
CA MET A 442 -16.41 22.46 -12.98
C MET A 442 -16.23 22.84 -14.45
N THR A 443 -15.57 23.96 -14.71
CA THR A 443 -15.22 24.40 -16.06
C THR A 443 -13.72 24.24 -16.31
N ALA A 444 -13.32 24.08 -17.57
CA ALA A 444 -11.91 24.13 -17.94
C ALA A 444 -11.37 25.53 -17.67
N ASN A 445 -10.15 25.62 -17.13
CA ASN A 445 -9.56 26.88 -16.71
C ASN A 445 -9.34 27.84 -17.89
N ASP A 446 -8.96 27.31 -19.04
CA ASP A 446 -8.77 28.03 -20.30
C ASP A 446 -10.05 28.12 -21.14
N GLY A 447 -11.16 27.55 -20.66
CA GLY A 447 -12.47 27.56 -21.30
C GLY A 447 -12.71 26.41 -22.28
N SER A 448 -11.76 25.49 -22.50
CA SER A 448 -11.92 24.36 -23.41
C SER A 448 -11.38 23.06 -22.82
N TRP A 449 -12.11 21.96 -23.00
CA TRP A 449 -11.61 20.64 -22.64
C TRP A 449 -11.01 19.96 -23.87
N ASN A 450 -9.73 20.22 -24.16
CA ASN A 450 -9.08 19.83 -25.42
C ASN A 450 -7.73 19.12 -25.24
N SER A 451 -7.25 18.95 -24.02
CA SER A 451 -5.96 18.34 -23.68
C SER A 451 -6.09 17.05 -22.88
N THR A 452 -5.06 16.22 -22.92
CA THR A 452 -4.93 15.05 -22.02
C THR A 452 -4.62 15.44 -20.58
N SER A 453 -4.24 16.70 -20.34
CA SER A 453 -4.09 17.28 -19.01
C SER A 453 -4.73 18.65 -18.99
N GLU A 454 -5.70 18.83 -18.08
CA GLU A 454 -6.57 20.00 -17.98
C GLU A 454 -6.67 20.49 -16.56
N VAL A 455 -6.79 21.80 -16.38
CA VAL A 455 -7.08 22.41 -15.08
C VAL A 455 -8.58 22.67 -15.01
N ALA A 456 -9.28 21.98 -14.12
CA ALA A 456 -10.66 22.25 -13.76
C ALA A 456 -10.71 23.40 -12.74
N LYS A 457 -11.67 24.31 -12.87
CA LYS A 457 -11.96 25.38 -11.89
C LYS A 457 -13.44 25.49 -11.55
N ALA A 458 -13.73 25.94 -10.34
CA ALA A 458 -15.05 26.31 -9.88
C ALA A 458 -15.00 27.48 -8.89
N THR A 459 -16.07 28.28 -8.88
CA THR A 459 -16.36 29.24 -7.81
C THR A 459 -17.38 28.60 -6.88
N VAL A 460 -16.97 28.28 -5.67
CA VAL A 460 -17.79 27.56 -4.68
C VAL A 460 -18.44 28.56 -3.73
N PRO A 461 -19.79 28.62 -3.65
CA PRO A 461 -20.47 29.47 -2.68
C PRO A 461 -20.42 28.85 -1.28
N THR A 462 -20.28 29.68 -0.25
CA THR A 462 -20.43 29.26 1.15
C THR A 462 -21.84 29.47 1.70
N THR A 463 -22.75 30.03 0.88
CA THR A 463 -24.16 30.19 1.25
C THR A 463 -24.78 28.84 1.58
N GLY A 464 -25.31 28.71 2.80
CA GLY A 464 -25.93 27.47 3.30
C GLY A 464 -24.94 26.48 3.93
N LEU A 465 -23.63 26.75 3.87
CA LEU A 465 -22.65 25.99 4.63
C LEU A 465 -22.65 26.46 6.10
N ALA A 466 -22.55 25.51 7.02
CA ALA A 466 -22.40 25.81 8.44
C ALA A 466 -21.03 26.47 8.73
N ALA A 467 -20.90 27.17 9.84
CA ALA A 467 -19.57 27.60 10.29
C ALA A 467 -18.75 26.38 10.70
N GLY A 468 -17.51 26.28 10.22
CA GLY A 468 -16.60 25.18 10.52
C GLY A 468 -15.84 24.67 9.30
N ARG A 469 -15.23 23.49 9.47
CA ARG A 469 -14.44 22.83 8.44
C ARG A 469 -15.34 21.98 7.54
N HIS A 470 -15.19 22.15 6.24
CA HIS A 470 -15.83 21.40 5.18
C HIS A 470 -14.81 20.57 4.41
N GLN A 471 -15.24 19.42 3.92
CA GLN A 471 -14.44 18.59 3.03
C GLN A 471 -15.03 18.62 1.63
N LEU A 472 -14.16 18.82 0.64
CA LEU A 472 -14.53 18.79 -0.76
C LEU A 472 -13.84 17.63 -1.44
N TRP A 473 -14.51 17.04 -2.43
CA TRP A 473 -13.95 16.02 -3.32
C TRP A 473 -14.03 16.53 -4.74
N VAL A 474 -13.01 16.26 -5.54
CA VAL A 474 -12.94 16.59 -6.96
C VAL A 474 -12.63 15.33 -7.76
N GLN A 475 -13.33 15.17 -8.88
CA GLN A 475 -13.05 14.15 -9.87
C GLN A 475 -12.96 14.78 -11.26
N THR A 476 -12.18 14.14 -12.13
CA THR A 476 -12.10 14.47 -13.55
C THR A 476 -12.46 13.26 -14.40
N ARG A 477 -12.99 13.52 -15.60
CA ARG A 477 -13.44 12.51 -16.55
C ARG A 477 -12.70 12.64 -17.87
N ASP A 478 -12.40 11.52 -18.49
CA ASP A 478 -11.87 11.49 -19.85
C ASP A 478 -12.98 11.48 -20.93
N SER A 479 -12.56 11.61 -22.19
CA SER A 479 -13.42 11.55 -23.37
C SER A 479 -14.02 10.16 -23.64
N ALA A 480 -13.44 9.10 -23.07
CA ALA A 480 -14.00 7.75 -23.11
C ALA A 480 -15.12 7.55 -22.07
N GLY A 481 -15.29 8.51 -21.17
CA GLY A 481 -16.34 8.55 -20.19
C GLY A 481 -15.95 7.98 -18.82
N ASN A 482 -14.68 7.73 -18.56
CA ASN A 482 -14.16 7.19 -17.32
C ASN A 482 -13.89 8.31 -16.31
N TRP A 483 -14.43 8.17 -15.11
CA TRP A 483 -14.08 9.04 -13.98
C TRP A 483 -12.92 8.45 -13.20
N GLY A 484 -11.93 9.27 -12.86
CA GLY A 484 -10.82 8.87 -12.00
C GLY A 484 -11.19 8.80 -10.51
N PRO A 485 -10.28 8.30 -9.65
CA PRO A 485 -10.43 8.39 -8.19
C PRO A 485 -10.58 9.84 -7.74
N ALA A 486 -11.45 10.09 -6.76
CA ALA A 486 -11.63 11.43 -6.22
C ALA A 486 -10.42 11.88 -5.39
N THR A 487 -10.11 13.16 -5.44
CA THR A 487 -9.09 13.81 -4.60
C THR A 487 -9.75 14.93 -3.81
N SER A 488 -9.36 15.09 -2.56
CA SER A 488 -10.07 15.86 -1.56
C SER A 488 -9.20 16.95 -0.93
N VAL A 489 -9.87 17.97 -0.41
CA VAL A 489 -9.26 19.13 0.25
C VAL A 489 -10.20 19.63 1.34
N PHE A 490 -9.63 20.26 2.37
CA PHE A 490 -10.40 20.95 3.40
C PHE A 490 -10.52 22.45 3.10
N VAL A 491 -11.63 23.04 3.51
CA VAL A 491 -11.84 24.49 3.58
C VAL A 491 -12.51 24.83 4.90
N THR A 492 -12.26 26.01 5.47
CA THR A 492 -12.96 26.47 6.68
C THR A 492 -13.84 27.67 6.35
N VAL A 493 -15.10 27.64 6.80
CA VAL A 493 -16.07 28.73 6.68
C VAL A 493 -16.33 29.34 8.06
N GLY A 494 -16.39 30.67 8.17
CA GLY A 494 -16.58 31.34 9.46
C GLY A 494 -16.98 32.79 9.38
#